data_AF-A0A964ZVI7-F1
#
_entry.id   AF-A0A964ZVI7-F1
#
_cell.length_a   1.000
_cell.length_b   1.000
_cell.length_c   1.000
_cell.angle_alpha   90.00
_cell.angle_beta   90.00
_cell.angle_gamma   90.00
#
_symmetry.space_group_name_H-M   'P 1'
#
loop_
_entity.id
_entity.type
_entity.pdbx_description
1 polymer ?
#
loop_
_entity_poly.entity_id
_entity_poly.type
_entity_poly.pdbx_seq_one_letter_code
_entity_poly.pdbx_strand_id
1 'polypeptide(L)'
;MPIQVGQALPNASHHDKLKSKGVDEVWCVSVNDAFVMGSWGRELGAKGKVRMMGDGNAEFSKAVDLTLDLTARGLGLRSNRYAMIVDNGIVKHVAVEAPGAFDVSSAEAVLAKL
;
A
#
# COMPACT_ATOMS: atom_id res chain seq x y z
N MET A 1 -9.62 -15.60 -5.06
CA MET A 1 -9.71 -14.51 -4.06
C MET A 1 -8.47 -13.62 -4.25
N PRO A 2 -8.62 -12.31 -4.05
CA PRO A 2 -8.05 -11.32 -4.96
C PRO A 2 -6.53 -11.15 -4.94
N ILE A 3 -5.93 -10.86 -6.11
CA ILE A 3 -4.59 -10.27 -6.15
C ILE A 3 -4.64 -8.90 -5.47
N GLN A 4 -3.94 -8.72 -4.36
CA GLN A 4 -3.87 -7.45 -3.60
C GLN A 4 -2.52 -6.78 -3.83
N VAL A 5 -2.54 -5.50 -4.18
CA VAL A 5 -1.34 -4.66 -4.29
C VAL A 5 -1.32 -3.64 -3.16
N GLY A 6 -0.36 -3.76 -2.24
CA GLY A 6 -0.20 -2.87 -1.08
C GLY A 6 0.85 -1.77 -1.31
N GLN A 7 0.44 -0.50 -1.41
CA GLN A 7 1.16 0.80 -1.32
C GLN A 7 2.28 1.24 -2.32
N ALA A 8 1.84 1.79 -3.46
CA ALA A 8 2.38 3.06 -3.97
C ALA A 8 1.28 3.94 -4.57
N LEU A 9 1.10 5.10 -3.92
CA LEU A 9 0.26 6.23 -4.31
C LEU A 9 -1.26 5.93 -4.36
N PRO A 10 -2.08 6.65 -3.57
CA PRO A 10 -3.55 6.55 -3.69
C PRO A 10 -4.09 7.23 -4.95
N ASN A 11 -3.23 7.85 -5.78
CA ASN A 11 -3.67 8.37 -7.07
C ASN A 11 -4.03 7.16 -7.94
N ALA A 12 -5.32 6.99 -8.20
CA ALA A 12 -5.84 5.80 -8.83
C ALA A 12 -5.61 5.75 -10.35
N SER A 13 -4.50 6.34 -10.81
CA SER A 13 -4.13 6.57 -12.21
C SER A 13 -3.84 5.26 -12.97
N HIS A 14 -3.25 4.29 -12.28
CA HIS A 14 -2.86 3.00 -12.84
C HIS A 14 -3.87 1.87 -12.56
N HIS A 15 -5.00 2.19 -11.92
CA HIS A 15 -6.01 1.21 -11.52
C HIS A 15 -6.46 0.34 -12.70
N ASP A 16 -6.81 0.93 -13.83
CA ASP A 16 -7.40 0.18 -14.95
C ASP A 16 -6.37 -0.75 -15.61
N LYS A 17 -5.07 -0.38 -15.60
CA LYS A 17 -3.97 -1.24 -16.05
C LYS A 17 -3.73 -2.41 -15.09
N LEU A 18 -3.84 -2.17 -13.78
CA LEU A 18 -3.75 -3.25 -12.77
C LEU A 18 -4.93 -4.22 -12.95
N LYS A 19 -6.16 -3.70 -13.10
CA LYS A 19 -7.36 -4.50 -13.37
C LYS A 19 -7.22 -5.35 -14.64
N SER A 20 -6.71 -4.78 -15.74
CA SER A 20 -6.53 -5.52 -17.00
C SER A 20 -5.47 -6.64 -16.92
N LYS A 21 -4.57 -6.56 -15.93
CA LYS A 21 -3.57 -7.59 -15.60
C LYS A 21 -4.10 -8.67 -14.64
N GLY A 22 -5.38 -8.65 -14.30
CA GLY A 22 -5.99 -9.64 -13.39
C GLY A 22 -5.90 -9.27 -11.91
N VAL A 23 -5.51 -8.04 -11.57
CA VAL A 23 -5.62 -7.56 -10.19
C VAL A 23 -7.10 -7.38 -9.84
N ASP A 24 -7.51 -7.96 -8.73
CA ASP A 24 -8.90 -7.89 -8.29
C ASP A 24 -9.14 -6.65 -7.42
N GLU A 25 -8.23 -6.35 -6.49
CA GLU A 25 -8.32 -5.21 -5.57
C GLU A 25 -6.97 -4.52 -5.35
N VAL A 26 -6.97 -3.19 -5.22
CA VAL A 26 -5.77 -2.41 -4.85
C VAL A 26 -5.96 -1.82 -3.47
N TRP A 27 -5.03 -2.07 -2.55
CA TRP A 27 -5.13 -1.68 -1.15
C TRP A 27 -4.02 -0.67 -0.80
N CYS A 28 -4.37 0.41 -0.11
CA CYS A 28 -3.41 1.35 0.45
C CYS A 28 -3.47 1.24 1.97
N VAL A 29 -2.43 0.68 2.57
CA VAL A 29 -2.32 0.53 4.03
C VAL A 29 -1.44 1.66 4.56
N SER A 30 -1.81 2.23 5.71
CA SER A 30 -0.95 3.17 6.44
C SER A 30 -1.21 3.06 7.93
N VAL A 31 -0.19 3.38 8.74
CA VAL A 31 -0.34 3.59 10.19
C VAL A 31 -0.97 4.97 10.43
N ASN A 32 -2.26 5.04 10.11
CA ASN A 32 -3.17 6.15 10.32
C ASN A 32 -4.53 5.57 10.72
N ASP A 33 -5.37 6.38 11.37
CA ASP A 33 -6.75 6.00 11.64
C ASP A 33 -7.61 5.99 10.35
N ALA A 34 -8.77 5.33 10.43
CA ALA A 34 -9.68 5.17 9.29
C ALA A 34 -10.29 6.50 8.82
N PHE A 35 -10.41 7.53 9.68
CA PHE A 35 -10.98 8.82 9.29
C PHE A 35 -10.00 9.58 8.39
N VAL A 36 -8.73 9.62 8.77
CA VAL A 36 -7.65 10.19 7.95
C VAL A 36 -7.54 9.46 6.62
N MET A 37 -7.50 8.12 6.64
CA MET A 37 -7.44 7.31 5.42
C MET A 37 -8.65 7.54 4.51
N GLY A 38 -9.84 7.69 5.10
CA GLY A 38 -11.07 8.01 4.37
C GLY A 38 -11.05 9.40 3.72
N SER A 39 -10.55 10.42 4.42
CA SER A 39 -10.41 11.77 3.84
C SER A 39 -9.36 11.81 2.73
N TRP A 40 -8.22 11.17 2.97
CA TRP A 40 -7.13 11.10 2.00
C TRP A 40 -7.56 10.40 0.70
N GLY A 41 -8.33 9.31 0.82
CA GLY A 41 -8.91 8.63 -0.35
C GLY A 41 -9.90 9.48 -1.13
N ARG A 42 -10.70 10.32 -0.47
CA ARG A 42 -11.63 11.23 -1.14
C ARG A 42 -10.88 12.30 -1.93
N GLU A 43 -9.88 12.92 -1.33
CA GLU A 43 -9.07 13.97 -1.97
C GLU A 43 -8.32 13.45 -3.21
N LEU A 44 -7.88 12.18 -3.18
CA LEU A 44 -7.15 11.57 -4.28
C LEU A 44 -8.02 10.79 -5.28
N GLY A 45 -9.35 10.83 -5.14
CA GLY A 45 -10.27 10.15 -6.05
C GLY A 45 -10.14 8.62 -6.03
N ALA A 46 -9.78 8.03 -4.88
CA ALA A 46 -9.58 6.59 -4.71
C ALA A 46 -10.89 5.78 -4.71
N LYS A 47 -12.06 6.43 -4.60
CA LYS A 47 -13.36 5.76 -4.46
C LYS A 47 -13.60 4.79 -5.63
N GLY A 48 -13.86 3.53 -5.28
CA GLY A 48 -14.12 2.46 -6.26
C GLY A 48 -12.87 1.94 -6.99
N LYS A 49 -11.67 2.44 -6.64
CA LYS A 49 -10.41 2.08 -7.30
C LYS A 49 -9.35 1.56 -6.31
N VAL A 50 -9.18 2.26 -5.19
CA VAL A 50 -8.21 1.88 -4.15
C VAL A 50 -8.92 1.84 -2.81
N ARG A 51 -8.79 0.72 -2.09
CA ARG A 51 -9.29 0.57 -0.71
C ARG A 51 -8.26 1.16 0.25
N MET A 52 -8.65 2.22 0.94
CA MET A 52 -7.83 2.89 1.94
C MET A 52 -8.01 2.18 3.29
N MET A 53 -6.95 1.58 3.82
CA MET A 53 -6.94 0.76 5.03
C MET A 53 -6.14 1.45 6.13
N GLY A 54 -6.79 1.78 7.24
CA GLY A 54 -6.12 2.34 8.42
C GLY A 54 -5.62 1.23 9.35
N ASP A 55 -4.31 1.17 9.55
CA ASP A 55 -3.61 0.30 10.51
C ASP A 55 -3.18 1.12 11.73
N GLY A 56 -4.13 1.75 12.42
CA GLY A 56 -3.85 2.75 13.45
C GLY A 56 -2.98 2.26 14.62
N ASN A 57 -3.07 0.97 14.97
CA ASN A 57 -2.26 0.34 16.03
C ASN A 57 -0.94 -0.27 15.49
N ALA A 58 -0.70 -0.18 14.18
CA ALA A 58 0.38 -0.85 13.46
C ALA A 58 0.36 -2.38 13.63
N GLU A 59 -0.80 -2.99 13.89
CA GLU A 59 -0.92 -4.44 14.13
C GLU A 59 -0.54 -5.23 12.88
N PHE A 60 -1.06 -4.81 11.72
CA PHE A 60 -0.71 -5.44 10.45
C PHE A 60 0.76 -5.19 10.12
N SER A 61 1.19 -3.93 10.17
CA SER A 61 2.55 -3.52 9.79
C SER A 61 3.62 -4.24 10.63
N LYS A 62 3.37 -4.45 11.93
CA LYS A 62 4.24 -5.25 12.82
C LYS A 62 4.23 -6.73 12.44
N ALA A 63 3.06 -7.30 12.16
CA ALA A 63 2.93 -8.72 11.86
C ALA A 63 3.68 -9.13 10.58
N VAL A 64 3.83 -8.21 9.62
CA VAL A 64 4.58 -8.44 8.38
C VAL A 64 6.00 -7.89 8.39
N ASP A 65 6.47 -7.37 9.53
CA ASP A 65 7.80 -6.75 9.71
C ASP A 65 8.08 -5.59 8.73
N LEU A 66 7.04 -4.78 8.44
CA LEU A 66 7.13 -3.62 7.54
C LEU A 66 6.92 -2.31 8.30
N THR A 67 7.38 -2.24 9.55
CA THR A 67 7.36 -1.00 10.33
C THR A 67 8.63 -0.16 10.12
N LEU A 68 8.49 1.15 10.31
CA LEU A 68 9.57 2.12 10.29
C LEU A 68 9.42 3.05 11.50
N ASP A 69 10.41 3.06 12.39
CA ASP A 69 10.44 3.96 13.53
C ASP A 69 10.97 5.34 13.11
N LEU A 70 10.10 6.34 13.16
CA LEU A 70 10.41 7.74 12.87
C LEU A 70 10.21 8.63 14.11
N THR A 71 10.36 8.06 15.32
CA THR A 71 10.23 8.79 16.60
C THR A 71 11.22 9.95 16.68
N ALA A 72 12.46 9.78 16.22
CA ALA A 72 13.45 10.85 16.15
C ALA A 72 13.04 12.02 15.23
N ARG A 73 12.07 11.81 14.33
CA ARG A 73 11.49 12.84 13.45
C ARG A 73 10.10 13.31 13.92
N GLY A 74 9.66 12.93 15.12
CA GLY A 74 8.36 13.31 15.68
C GLY A 74 7.15 12.62 15.03
N LEU A 75 7.35 11.55 14.26
CA LEU A 75 6.28 10.85 13.54
C LEU A 75 5.84 9.53 14.20
N GLY A 76 6.63 9.02 15.14
CA GLY A 76 6.40 7.74 15.80
C GLY A 76 6.60 6.55 14.87
N LEU A 77 5.98 5.41 15.20
CA LEU A 77 6.00 4.21 14.39
C LEU A 77 5.10 4.37 13.16
N ARG A 78 5.62 4.04 11.97
CA ARG A 78 4.91 4.11 10.69
C ARG A 78 5.00 2.79 9.93
N SER A 79 4.17 2.65 8.90
CA SER A 79 4.40 1.66 7.86
C SER A 79 5.60 2.11 7.03
N ASN A 80 6.56 1.21 6.78
CA ASN A 80 7.56 1.41 5.75
C ASN A 80 6.86 1.46 4.38
N ARG A 81 7.54 2.01 3.37
CA ARG A 81 7.04 2.00 2.00
C ARG A 81 7.37 0.65 1.35
N TYR A 82 6.36 -0.01 0.79
CA TYR A 82 6.53 -1.28 0.09
C TYR A 82 5.43 -1.49 -0.94
N ALA A 83 5.67 -2.37 -1.91
CA ALA A 83 4.66 -3.00 -2.74
C ALA A 83 4.53 -4.49 -2.37
N MET A 84 3.32 -5.02 -2.26
CA MET A 84 3.10 -6.45 -2.01
C MET A 84 2.10 -7.00 -3.00
N ILE A 85 2.40 -8.10 -3.69
CA ILE A 85 1.46 -8.87 -4.53
C ILE A 85 1.05 -10.11 -3.74
N VAL A 86 -0.22 -10.19 -3.37
CA VAL A 86 -0.79 -11.31 -2.60
C VAL A 86 -1.78 -12.06 -3.47
N ASP A 87 -1.60 -13.35 -3.68
CA ASP A 87 -2.53 -14.21 -4.42
C ASP A 87 -3.11 -15.27 -3.47
N ASN A 88 -4.42 -15.23 -3.25
CA ASN A 88 -5.15 -16.13 -2.35
C ASN A 88 -4.52 -16.22 -0.94
N GLY A 89 -4.16 -15.08 -0.36
CA GLY A 89 -3.54 -14.99 0.96
C GLY A 89 -2.06 -15.38 0.99
N ILE A 90 -1.49 -15.80 -0.14
CA ILE A 90 -0.06 -16.13 -0.27
C ILE A 90 0.66 -14.95 -0.89
N VAL A 91 1.66 -14.44 -0.19
CA VAL A 91 2.53 -13.37 -0.71
C VAL A 91 3.39 -13.94 -1.83
N LYS A 92 3.23 -13.42 -3.05
CA LYS A 92 4.02 -13.81 -4.23
C LYS A 92 5.22 -12.89 -4.45
N HIS A 93 5.08 -11.63 -4.06
CA HIS A 93 6.14 -10.65 -4.18
C HIS A 93 6.02 -9.59 -3.09
N VAL A 94 7.15 -9.17 -2.53
CA VAL A 94 7.27 -7.98 -1.68
C VAL A 94 8.46 -7.18 -2.18
N ALA A 95 8.24 -5.90 -2.44
CA ALA A 95 9.25 -4.93 -2.80
C ALA A 95 9.28 -3.85 -1.72
N VAL A 96 10.26 -3.92 -0.82
CA VAL A 96 10.42 -2.97 0.29
C VAL A 96 11.41 -1.89 -0.12
N GLU A 97 11.06 -0.64 0.15
CA GLU A 97 11.88 0.50 -0.24
C GLU A 97 13.02 0.73 0.76
N ALA A 98 14.14 1.22 0.22
CA ALA A 98 15.18 1.80 1.05
C ALA A 98 14.69 3.13 1.68
N PRO A 99 15.29 3.58 2.79
CA PRO A 99 14.87 4.82 3.45
C PRO A 99 14.88 6.02 2.49
N GLY A 100 13.70 6.61 2.26
CA GLY A 100 13.54 7.77 1.39
C GLY A 100 13.43 7.46 -0.11
N ALA A 101 13.54 6.19 -0.52
CA ALA A 101 13.41 5.77 -1.91
C ALA A 101 11.94 5.61 -2.35
N PHE A 102 11.76 5.58 -3.67
CA PHE A 102 10.50 5.30 -4.34
C PHE A 102 10.75 4.67 -5.73
N ASP A 103 11.44 3.54 -5.73
CA ASP A 103 11.87 2.88 -6.97
C ASP A 103 11.12 1.56 -7.20
N VAL A 104 11.07 0.71 -6.17
CA VAL A 104 10.62 -0.68 -6.30
C VAL A 104 9.15 -0.86 -5.95
N SER A 105 8.53 0.09 -5.26
CA SER A 105 7.15 0.02 -4.84
C SER A 105 6.17 0.68 -5.82
N SER A 106 6.66 1.43 -6.81
CA SER A 106 5.82 2.16 -7.78
C SER A 106 4.79 1.27 -8.50
N ALA A 107 3.68 1.87 -8.96
CA ALA A 107 2.66 1.12 -9.71
C ALA A 107 3.22 0.51 -11.00
N GLU A 108 4.16 1.19 -11.64
CA GLU A 108 4.91 0.72 -12.80
C GLU A 108 5.80 -0.47 -12.46
N ALA A 109 6.53 -0.43 -11.34
CA ALA A 109 7.34 -1.54 -10.86
C ALA A 109 6.45 -2.77 -10.55
N VAL A 110 5.29 -2.55 -9.92
CA VAL A 110 4.31 -3.62 -9.68
C VAL A 110 3.77 -4.19 -10.99
N LEU A 111 3.37 -3.35 -11.94
CA LEU A 111 2.86 -3.80 -13.25
C LEU A 111 3.88 -4.67 -14.01
N ALA A 112 5.17 -4.42 -13.83
CA ALA A 112 6.25 -5.23 -14.41
C ALA A 112 6.39 -6.62 -13.74
N LYS A 113 5.76 -6.84 -12.58
CA LYS A 113 5.74 -8.11 -11.84
C LYS A 113 4.44 -8.91 -12.00
N LEU A 114 3.45 -8.34 -12.69
CA LEU A 114 2.12 -8.93 -12.96
C LEU A 114 2.02 -9.59 -14.34
#